data_AF-A0A2R6GDG7-F1
#
_entry.id   AF-A0A2R6GDG7-F1
#
_cell.length_a   1.000
_cell.length_b   1.000
_cell.length_c   1.000
_cell.angle_alpha   90.00
_cell.angle_beta   90.00
_cell.angle_gamma   90.00
#
_symmetry.space_group_name_H-M   'P 1'
#
loop_
_entity.id
_entity.type
_entity.pdbx_description
1 polymer ?
#
loop_
_entity_poly.entity_id
_entity_poly.type
_entity_poly.pdbx_seq_one_letter_code
_entity_poly.pdbx_strand_id
1 'polypeptide(L)'
;MSSETSSEVVGADDDLEQAGFGYSLMRSLVTPIWTFNIYPLAYVTIGMALAAVEYGGWDWRLWGLAVVTIWFGDEGVHNFDLAPEDIAIHLDRRVQMAVGVVYVAIGVAGGVALAYLTTWWFLALVAVGTFFSLAYNLEWFGGIFHDRDYITGTGNLSLNVTGIPAFGGYFLIAQTANLDLLGMAIFALGMMINMSALDILEQDAKAVRYQIFETPSTRDVEADVERLQGRAMQVHVHNMIAFWGMAIGLFVMFGL
;
A
#
# COMPACT_ATOMS: atom_id res chain seq x y z
N MET A 1 35.92 6.64 -29.84
CA MET A 1 36.43 5.71 -28.82
C MET A 1 35.60 5.92 -27.57
N SER A 2 34.44 5.27 -27.52
CA SER A 2 33.57 5.20 -26.34
C SER A 2 33.78 3.80 -25.76
N SER A 3 34.56 3.69 -24.69
CA SER A 3 34.72 2.43 -23.97
C SER A 3 33.40 2.08 -23.30
N GLU A 4 32.81 1.00 -23.79
CA GLU A 4 31.85 0.17 -23.07
C GLU A 4 32.47 -0.22 -21.73
N THR A 5 31.91 0.29 -20.63
CA THR A 5 32.05 -0.33 -19.31
C THR A 5 30.80 -1.16 -19.09
N SER A 6 30.77 -2.34 -19.71
CA SER A 6 29.92 -3.43 -19.22
C SER A 6 30.48 -3.86 -17.88
N SER A 7 29.90 -3.38 -16.79
CA SER A 7 30.10 -3.98 -15.48
C SER A 7 29.49 -5.37 -15.51
N GLU A 8 30.34 -6.36 -15.74
CA GLU A 8 30.08 -7.76 -15.44
C GLU A 8 29.64 -7.87 -13.97
N VAL A 9 28.33 -7.97 -13.72
CA VAL A 9 27.80 -8.52 -12.47
C VAL A 9 27.96 -10.04 -12.58
N VAL A 10 29.21 -10.49 -12.48
CA VAL A 10 29.58 -11.90 -12.48
C VAL A 10 29.66 -12.34 -11.02
N GLY A 11 28.70 -13.17 -10.59
CA GLY A 11 28.93 -14.14 -9.51
C GLY A 11 28.25 -13.92 -8.15
N ALA A 12 27.14 -13.17 -8.04
CA ALA A 12 26.42 -13.03 -6.76
C ALA A 12 25.23 -14.00 -6.58
N ASP A 13 24.72 -14.61 -7.66
CA ASP A 13 23.50 -15.44 -7.60
C ASP A 13 23.72 -16.89 -7.17
N ASP A 14 24.93 -17.44 -7.34
CA ASP A 14 25.15 -18.88 -7.16
C ASP A 14 25.40 -19.33 -5.70
N ASP A 15 25.60 -18.39 -4.76
CA ASP A 15 25.98 -18.70 -3.36
C ASP A 15 24.91 -18.31 -2.30
N LEU A 16 23.75 -17.79 -2.71
CA LEU A 16 22.66 -17.51 -1.76
C LEU A 16 21.93 -18.81 -1.40
N GLU A 17 22.26 -19.37 -0.25
CA GLU A 17 21.62 -20.58 0.30
C GLU A 17 20.08 -20.41 0.30
N GLN A 18 19.40 -21.24 -0.49
CA GLN A 18 17.95 -21.18 -0.61
C GLN A 18 17.32 -21.40 0.76
N ALA A 19 16.51 -20.45 1.21
CA ALA A 19 15.94 -20.55 2.54
C ALA A 19 14.98 -21.75 2.63
N GLY A 20 15.19 -22.62 3.62
CA GLY A 20 14.38 -23.82 3.79
C GLY A 20 12.87 -23.53 3.90
N PHE A 21 12.04 -24.52 3.57
CA PHE A 21 10.57 -24.41 3.55
C PHE A 21 9.99 -23.72 4.80
N GLY A 22 10.46 -24.08 5.99
CA GLY A 22 9.97 -23.51 7.24
C GLY A 22 10.25 -22.01 7.38
N TYR A 23 11.41 -21.54 6.92
CA TYR A 23 11.75 -20.13 6.91
C TYR A 23 10.88 -19.36 5.90
N SER A 24 10.76 -19.90 4.68
CA SER A 24 9.89 -19.33 3.64
C SER A 24 8.44 -19.22 4.14
N LEU A 25 7.92 -20.26 4.78
CA LEU A 25 6.58 -20.27 5.34
C LEU A 25 6.40 -19.23 6.44
N MET A 26 7.30 -19.17 7.42
CA MET A 26 7.20 -18.21 8.53
C MET A 26 7.25 -16.77 8.04
N ARG A 27 8.14 -16.47 7.08
CA ARG A 27 8.25 -15.13 6.50
C ARG A 27 7.04 -14.76 5.64
N SER A 28 6.43 -15.73 4.98
CA SER A 28 5.16 -15.53 4.27
C SER A 28 3.95 -15.32 5.19
N LEU A 29 3.95 -15.98 6.36
CA LEU A 29 2.86 -15.82 7.34
C LEU A 29 2.92 -14.49 8.08
N VAL A 30 4.13 -13.97 8.31
CA VAL A 30 4.39 -12.73 9.05
C VAL A 30 5.37 -11.91 8.23
N THR A 31 4.84 -11.04 7.36
CA THR A 31 5.71 -10.23 6.52
C THR A 31 6.36 -9.13 7.36
N PRO A 32 7.63 -8.77 7.10
CA PRO A 32 8.28 -7.65 7.77
C PRO A 32 7.73 -6.28 7.32
N ILE A 33 6.76 -6.27 6.40
CA ILE A 33 6.18 -5.09 5.75
C ILE A 33 5.01 -4.51 6.58
N TRP A 34 5.01 -4.79 7.90
CA TRP A 34 3.95 -4.41 8.83
C TRP A 34 3.62 -2.90 8.81
N THR A 35 4.60 -2.05 8.50
CA THR A 35 4.38 -0.60 8.35
C THR A 35 3.38 -0.30 7.25
N PHE A 36 3.50 -0.97 6.10
CA PHE A 36 2.56 -0.80 4.99
C PHE A 36 1.21 -1.47 5.24
N ASN A 37 1.12 -2.46 6.13
CA ASN A 37 -0.17 -3.03 6.53
C ASN A 37 -0.89 -2.15 7.56
N ILE A 38 -0.18 -1.42 8.43
CA ILE A 38 -0.81 -0.53 9.42
C ILE A 38 -1.45 0.70 8.76
N TYR A 39 -0.88 1.22 7.67
CA TYR A 39 -1.42 2.40 6.99
C TYR A 39 -2.86 2.19 6.50
N PRO A 40 -3.19 1.19 5.66
CA PRO A 40 -4.56 0.89 5.23
C PRO A 40 -5.53 0.70 6.40
N LEU A 41 -5.06 0.06 7.48
CA LEU A 41 -5.83 -0.18 8.70
C LEU A 41 -6.18 1.14 9.41
N ALA A 42 -5.23 2.08 9.47
CA ALA A 42 -5.48 3.41 9.98
C ALA A 42 -6.45 4.18 9.07
N TYR A 43 -6.27 4.10 7.75
CA TYR A 43 -7.10 4.85 6.80
C TYR A 43 -8.53 4.35 6.73
N VAL A 44 -8.79 3.04 6.77
CA VAL A 44 -10.16 2.51 6.90
C VAL A 44 -10.82 2.97 8.20
N THR A 45 -10.05 3.02 9.29
CA THR A 45 -10.53 3.49 10.59
C THR A 45 -10.89 4.97 10.54
N ILE A 46 -10.06 5.80 9.89
CA ILE A 46 -10.34 7.23 9.67
C ILE A 46 -11.63 7.40 8.85
N GLY A 47 -11.77 6.68 7.73
CA GLY A 47 -12.97 6.73 6.90
C GLY A 47 -14.24 6.39 7.68
N MET A 48 -14.21 5.28 8.43
CA MET A 48 -15.32 4.89 9.31
C MET A 48 -15.59 5.95 10.38
N ALA A 49 -14.55 6.55 10.97
CA ALA A 49 -14.71 7.55 12.02
C ALA A 49 -15.38 8.82 11.50
N LEU A 50 -15.00 9.27 10.29
CA LEU A 50 -15.64 10.40 9.63
C LEU A 50 -17.11 10.13 9.35
N ALA A 51 -17.45 8.96 8.81
CA ALA A 51 -18.86 8.59 8.58
C ALA A 51 -19.64 8.46 9.90
N ALA A 52 -19.03 7.90 10.95
CA ALA A 52 -19.68 7.69 12.25
C ALA A 52 -20.10 9.01 12.93
N VAL A 53 -19.38 10.11 12.69
CA VAL A 53 -19.74 11.44 13.21
C VAL A 53 -21.11 11.89 12.69
N GLU A 54 -21.42 11.56 11.44
CA GLU A 54 -22.60 12.07 10.74
C GLU A 54 -23.76 11.05 10.70
N TYR A 55 -23.45 9.76 10.53
CA TYR A 55 -24.42 8.73 10.14
C TYR A 55 -24.82 7.75 11.23
N GLY A 56 -24.58 8.07 12.51
CA GLY A 56 -25.17 7.32 13.62
C GLY A 56 -24.24 6.41 14.39
N GLY A 57 -22.96 6.78 14.49
CA GLY A 57 -22.03 6.20 15.47
C GLY A 57 -21.21 5.02 14.97
N TRP A 58 -20.42 4.47 15.90
CA TRP A 58 -19.37 3.51 15.59
C TRP A 58 -19.84 2.06 15.69
N ASP A 59 -19.61 1.26 14.64
CA ASP A 59 -19.87 -0.19 14.63
C ASP A 59 -18.57 -0.99 14.75
N TRP A 60 -18.31 -1.53 15.94
CA TRP A 60 -17.14 -2.36 16.23
C TRP A 60 -17.10 -3.68 15.44
N ARG A 61 -18.25 -4.23 15.06
CA ARG A 61 -18.32 -5.49 14.29
C ARG A 61 -17.90 -5.25 12.86
N LEU A 62 -18.45 -4.21 12.22
CA LEU A 62 -18.05 -3.81 10.87
C LEU A 62 -16.57 -3.41 10.84
N TRP A 63 -16.12 -2.63 11.82
CA TRP A 63 -14.72 -2.23 11.90
C TRP A 63 -13.77 -3.42 12.06
N GLY A 64 -14.07 -4.34 12.98
CA GLY A 64 -13.26 -5.53 13.19
C GLY A 64 -13.17 -6.40 11.93
N LEU A 65 -14.29 -6.57 11.22
CA LEU A 65 -14.31 -7.30 9.94
C LEU A 65 -13.53 -6.55 8.85
N ALA A 66 -13.63 -5.22 8.77
CA ALA A 66 -12.89 -4.39 7.82
C ALA A 66 -11.38 -4.46 8.04
N VAL A 67 -10.93 -4.36 9.29
CA VAL A 67 -9.51 -4.50 9.67
C VAL A 67 -8.97 -5.88 9.30
N VAL A 68 -9.69 -6.96 9.65
CA VAL A 68 -9.28 -8.33 9.29
C VAL A 68 -9.25 -8.52 7.77
N THR A 69 -10.25 -7.98 7.07
CA THR A 69 -10.35 -8.04 5.60
C THR A 69 -9.14 -7.39 4.94
N ILE A 70 -8.81 -6.17 5.35
CA ILE A 70 -7.67 -5.42 4.80
C ILE A 70 -6.36 -6.09 5.19
N TRP A 71 -6.22 -6.53 6.45
CA TRP A 71 -5.02 -7.23 6.90
C TRP A 71 -4.70 -8.44 6.02
N PHE A 72 -5.65 -9.34 5.81
CA PHE A 72 -5.42 -10.52 4.97
C PHE A 72 -5.28 -10.18 3.49
N GLY A 73 -6.05 -9.21 2.98
CA GLY A 73 -5.92 -8.77 1.60
C GLY A 73 -4.53 -8.21 1.29
N ASP A 74 -4.04 -7.30 2.13
CA ASP A 74 -2.79 -6.57 1.96
C ASP A 74 -1.56 -7.48 2.22
N GLU A 75 -1.56 -8.23 3.32
CA GLU A 75 -0.52 -9.25 3.58
C GLU A 75 -0.46 -10.30 2.45
N GLY A 76 -1.61 -10.64 1.88
CA GLY A 76 -1.69 -11.61 0.79
C GLY A 76 -1.06 -11.11 -0.49
N VAL A 77 -1.23 -9.83 -0.85
CA VAL A 77 -0.60 -9.28 -2.05
C VAL A 77 0.89 -9.00 -1.86
N HIS A 78 1.30 -8.56 -0.67
CA HIS A 78 2.71 -8.41 -0.32
C HIS A 78 3.48 -9.73 -0.41
N ASN A 79 2.81 -10.87 -0.17
CA ASN A 79 3.39 -12.19 -0.35
C ASN A 79 3.87 -12.48 -1.78
N PHE A 80 3.36 -11.77 -2.79
CA PHE A 80 3.82 -11.94 -4.17
C PHE A 80 5.14 -11.24 -4.46
N ASP A 81 5.58 -10.34 -3.56
CA ASP A 81 6.77 -9.48 -3.70
C ASP A 81 7.63 -9.44 -2.40
N LEU A 82 7.73 -10.57 -1.68
CA LEU A 82 8.43 -10.63 -0.37
C LEU A 82 9.97 -10.64 -0.45
N ALA A 83 10.50 -10.83 -1.66
CA ALA A 83 11.92 -10.78 -1.95
C ALA A 83 12.16 -9.66 -2.98
N PRO A 84 12.03 -8.39 -2.56
CA PRO A 84 12.27 -7.29 -3.47
C PRO A 84 13.72 -7.36 -3.97
N GLU A 85 13.93 -6.94 -5.21
CA GLU A 85 15.22 -7.07 -5.93
C GLU A 85 16.39 -6.39 -5.21
N ASP A 86 16.10 -5.47 -4.29
CA ASP A 86 17.09 -4.72 -3.52
C ASP A 86 17.56 -5.39 -2.22
N ILE A 87 17.01 -6.56 -1.87
CA ILE A 87 17.39 -7.37 -0.70
C ILE A 87 17.83 -8.76 -1.14
N ALA A 88 19.03 -9.19 -0.74
CA ALA A 88 19.61 -10.49 -1.10
C ALA A 88 19.00 -11.64 -0.27
N ILE A 89 17.73 -11.99 -0.48
CA ILE A 89 17.06 -13.09 0.22
C ILE A 89 16.31 -13.99 -0.78
N HIS A 90 16.65 -15.27 -0.80
CA HIS A 90 15.98 -16.27 -1.62
C HIS A 90 14.95 -17.06 -0.82
N LEU A 91 13.67 -16.85 -1.16
CA LEU A 91 12.53 -17.55 -0.57
C LEU A 91 11.92 -18.54 -1.57
N ASP A 92 11.31 -19.62 -1.09
CA ASP A 92 10.56 -20.56 -1.93
C ASP A 92 9.35 -19.85 -2.54
N ARG A 93 9.39 -19.62 -3.85
CA ARG A 93 8.34 -18.94 -4.61
C ARG A 93 6.99 -19.66 -4.54
N ARG A 94 6.97 -20.98 -4.46
CA ARG A 94 5.72 -21.77 -4.40
C ARG A 94 5.03 -21.56 -3.06
N VAL A 95 5.79 -21.53 -1.97
CA VAL A 95 5.27 -21.27 -0.62
C VAL A 95 4.69 -19.87 -0.54
N GLN A 96 5.44 -18.86 -0.97
CA GLN A 96 4.98 -17.46 -1.02
C GLN A 96 3.69 -17.30 -1.82
N MET A 97 3.66 -17.83 -3.04
CA MET A 97 2.48 -17.73 -3.90
C MET A 97 1.27 -18.43 -3.28
N ALA A 98 1.45 -19.61 -2.68
CA ALA A 98 0.36 -20.34 -2.04
C ALA A 98 -0.21 -19.59 -0.84
N VAL A 99 0.65 -19.06 0.04
CA VAL A 99 0.22 -18.27 1.20
C VAL A 99 -0.46 -16.97 0.74
N GLY A 100 0.14 -16.26 -0.21
CA GLY A 100 -0.41 -15.03 -0.77
C GLY A 100 -1.81 -15.24 -1.36
N VAL A 101 -2.00 -16.26 -2.19
CA VAL A 101 -3.32 -16.60 -2.76
C VAL A 101 -4.36 -16.90 -1.67
N VAL A 102 -3.99 -17.66 -0.63
CA VAL A 102 -4.90 -17.97 0.48
C VAL A 102 -5.30 -16.70 1.23
N TYR A 103 -4.34 -15.83 1.53
CA TYR A 103 -4.58 -14.57 2.24
C TYR A 103 -5.45 -13.61 1.42
N VAL A 104 -5.15 -13.42 0.12
CA VAL A 104 -6.01 -12.64 -0.79
C VAL A 104 -7.42 -13.22 -0.84
N ALA A 105 -7.58 -14.54 -0.91
CA ALA A 105 -8.89 -15.17 -0.91
C ALA A 105 -9.68 -14.90 0.39
N ILE A 106 -9.01 -14.90 1.55
CA ILE A 106 -9.62 -14.53 2.83
C ILE A 106 -10.03 -13.05 2.82
N GLY A 107 -9.18 -12.15 2.33
CA GLY A 107 -9.50 -10.73 2.16
C GLY A 107 -10.71 -10.50 1.25
N VAL A 108 -10.74 -11.12 0.08
CA VAL A 108 -11.89 -11.03 -0.84
C VAL A 108 -13.17 -11.57 -0.20
N ALA A 109 -13.11 -12.72 0.49
CA ALA A 109 -14.26 -13.27 1.20
C ALA A 109 -14.77 -12.33 2.31
N GLY A 110 -13.86 -11.68 3.05
CA GLY A 110 -14.18 -10.64 4.03
C GLY A 110 -14.85 -9.42 3.39
N GLY A 111 -14.35 -8.97 2.23
CA GLY A 111 -14.96 -7.91 1.44
C GLY A 111 -16.36 -8.24 0.95
N VAL A 112 -16.60 -9.49 0.50
CA VAL A 112 -17.94 -9.98 0.14
C VAL A 112 -18.86 -10.01 1.35
N ALA A 113 -18.38 -10.44 2.52
CA ALA A 113 -19.14 -10.42 3.75
C ALA A 113 -19.51 -8.99 4.17
N LEU A 114 -18.59 -8.03 4.07
CA LEU A 114 -18.86 -6.61 4.31
C LEU A 114 -19.93 -6.07 3.36
N ALA A 115 -19.84 -6.40 2.07
CA ALA A 115 -20.84 -6.00 1.09
C ALA A 115 -22.24 -6.58 1.39
N TYR A 116 -22.29 -7.84 1.83
CA TYR A 116 -23.53 -8.48 2.25
C TYR A 116 -24.15 -7.82 3.49
N LEU A 117 -23.32 -7.37 4.44
CA LEU A 117 -23.76 -6.73 5.67
C LEU A 117 -24.13 -5.25 5.52
N THR A 118 -23.68 -4.60 4.45
CA THR A 118 -23.84 -3.16 4.23
C THR A 118 -24.55 -2.89 2.91
N THR A 119 -23.79 -2.88 1.81
CA THR A 119 -24.25 -2.58 0.47
C THR A 119 -23.50 -3.38 -0.59
N TRP A 120 -24.24 -3.91 -1.56
CA TRP A 120 -23.65 -4.65 -2.68
C TRP A 120 -22.73 -3.79 -3.55
N TRP A 121 -22.88 -2.46 -3.53
CA TRP A 121 -21.94 -1.54 -4.19
C TRP A 121 -20.52 -1.64 -3.63
N PHE A 122 -20.35 -2.09 -2.38
CA PHE A 122 -19.03 -2.33 -1.80
C PHE A 122 -18.24 -3.40 -2.58
N LEU A 123 -18.91 -4.33 -3.28
CA LEU A 123 -18.24 -5.28 -4.17
C LEU A 123 -17.46 -4.59 -5.30
N ALA A 124 -17.87 -3.41 -5.74
CA ALA A 124 -17.12 -2.64 -6.72
C ALA A 124 -15.76 -2.21 -6.15
N LEU A 125 -15.73 -1.75 -4.89
CA LEU A 125 -14.48 -1.40 -4.19
C LEU A 125 -13.59 -2.63 -3.97
N VAL A 126 -14.18 -3.77 -3.59
CA VAL A 126 -13.44 -5.04 -3.44
C VAL A 126 -12.81 -5.45 -4.77
N ALA A 127 -13.57 -5.41 -5.87
CA ALA A 127 -13.07 -5.79 -7.19
C ALA A 127 -11.97 -4.83 -7.68
N VAL A 128 -12.19 -3.52 -7.53
CA VAL A 128 -11.21 -2.48 -7.92
C VAL A 128 -9.92 -2.61 -7.10
N GLY A 129 -10.02 -2.68 -5.77
CA GLY A 129 -8.85 -2.84 -4.90
C GLY A 129 -8.10 -4.13 -5.18
N THR A 130 -8.79 -5.26 -5.28
CA THR A 130 -8.13 -6.55 -5.58
C THR A 130 -7.41 -6.51 -6.93
N PHE A 131 -8.06 -5.96 -7.96
CA PHE A 131 -7.46 -5.83 -9.29
C PHE A 131 -6.19 -4.98 -9.24
N PHE A 132 -6.26 -3.80 -8.63
CA PHE A 132 -5.17 -2.84 -8.60
C PHE A 132 -4.00 -3.28 -7.70
N SER A 133 -4.29 -3.93 -6.56
CA SER A 133 -3.26 -4.55 -5.71
C SER A 133 -2.55 -5.70 -6.43
N LEU A 134 -3.27 -6.56 -7.15
CA LEU A 134 -2.64 -7.63 -7.94
C LEU A 134 -1.86 -7.06 -9.13
N ALA A 135 -2.40 -6.05 -9.81
CA ALA A 135 -1.69 -5.38 -10.91
C ALA A 135 -0.38 -4.73 -10.44
N TYR A 136 -0.35 -4.19 -9.22
CA TYR A 136 0.86 -3.68 -8.57
C TYR A 136 1.85 -4.82 -8.31
N ASN A 137 1.48 -5.79 -7.47
CA ASN A 137 2.43 -6.76 -6.92
C ASN A 137 2.84 -7.87 -7.91
N LEU A 138 2.05 -8.11 -8.95
CA LEU A 138 2.39 -9.06 -10.02
C LEU A 138 2.90 -8.35 -11.29
N GLU A 139 3.14 -7.03 -11.21
CA GLU A 139 3.64 -6.20 -12.30
C GLU A 139 2.88 -6.37 -13.62
N TRP A 140 1.55 -6.47 -13.53
CA TRP A 140 0.73 -6.61 -14.72
C TRP A 140 0.98 -5.45 -15.68
N PHE A 141 0.82 -5.73 -16.97
CA PHE A 141 1.04 -4.76 -18.05
C PHE A 141 2.48 -4.24 -18.12
N GLY A 142 3.46 -5.05 -17.71
CA GLY A 142 4.88 -4.69 -17.77
C GLY A 142 5.24 -3.62 -16.75
N GLY A 143 4.65 -3.70 -15.55
CA GLY A 143 5.03 -2.85 -14.42
C GLY A 143 4.45 -1.44 -14.40
N ILE A 144 3.63 -1.00 -15.37
CA ILE A 144 3.11 0.39 -15.40
C ILE A 144 2.33 0.81 -14.14
N PHE A 145 1.75 -0.17 -13.43
CA PHE A 145 1.00 0.05 -12.19
C PHE A 145 1.83 -0.20 -10.93
N HIS A 146 3.09 -0.62 -11.07
CA HIS A 146 4.04 -0.82 -9.98
C HIS A 146 5.11 0.27 -9.98
N ASP A 147 5.69 0.51 -11.16
CA ASP A 147 6.82 1.41 -11.36
C ASP A 147 6.42 2.86 -11.02
N ARG A 148 7.15 3.39 -10.03
CA ARG A 148 6.90 4.68 -9.41
C ARG A 148 7.30 5.84 -10.30
N ASP A 149 8.12 5.61 -11.33
CA ASP A 149 8.45 6.62 -12.33
C ASP A 149 7.21 7.00 -13.17
N TYR A 150 6.22 6.10 -13.22
CA TYR A 150 4.91 6.41 -13.76
C TYR A 150 3.96 6.95 -12.68
N ILE A 151 3.19 7.97 -13.07
CA ILE A 151 2.08 8.48 -12.25
C ILE A 151 1.07 7.38 -11.92
N THR A 152 0.93 6.36 -12.78
CA THR A 152 0.07 5.20 -12.57
C THR A 152 0.58 4.30 -11.46
N GLY A 153 1.89 4.06 -11.33
CA GLY A 153 2.43 3.26 -10.24
C GLY A 153 2.34 3.96 -8.89
N THR A 154 2.79 5.22 -8.83
CA THR A 154 2.65 6.05 -7.62
C THR A 154 1.18 6.25 -7.23
N GLY A 155 0.32 6.51 -8.20
CA GLY A 155 -1.12 6.64 -7.98
C GLY A 155 -1.76 5.35 -7.52
N ASN A 156 -1.35 4.20 -8.05
CA ASN A 156 -1.85 2.89 -7.66
C ASN A 156 -1.47 2.53 -6.21
N LEU A 157 -0.21 2.77 -5.83
CA LEU A 157 0.24 2.57 -4.45
C LEU A 157 -0.63 3.41 -3.49
N SER A 158 -0.73 4.71 -3.73
CA SER A 158 -1.54 5.60 -2.89
C SER A 158 -3.02 5.23 -2.88
N LEU A 159 -3.56 4.79 -4.02
CA LEU A 159 -4.96 4.38 -4.12
C LEU A 159 -5.24 3.16 -3.24
N ASN A 160 -4.40 2.13 -3.28
CA ASN A 160 -4.62 0.91 -2.49
C ASN A 160 -4.29 1.12 -1.01
N VAL A 161 -3.26 1.91 -0.71
CA VAL A 161 -2.83 2.11 0.69
C VAL A 161 -3.75 3.09 1.42
N THR A 162 -4.26 4.12 0.76
CA THR A 162 -5.02 5.19 1.44
C THR A 162 -6.41 5.41 0.85
N GLY A 163 -6.51 5.61 -0.47
CA GLY A 163 -7.75 6.00 -1.12
C GLY A 163 -8.88 5.00 -0.89
N ILE A 164 -8.68 3.76 -1.32
CA ILE A 164 -9.67 2.67 -1.21
C ILE A 164 -9.97 2.34 0.26
N PRO A 165 -8.99 2.16 1.17
CA PRO A 165 -9.28 1.89 2.57
C PRO A 165 -10.11 3.00 3.22
N ALA A 166 -9.72 4.27 3.05
CA ALA A 166 -10.47 5.37 3.63
C ALA A 166 -11.87 5.50 3.05
N PHE A 167 -11.99 5.48 1.72
CA PHE A 167 -13.28 5.58 1.05
C PHE A 167 -14.17 4.38 1.38
N GLY A 168 -13.61 3.17 1.41
CA GLY A 168 -14.28 1.95 1.82
C GLY A 168 -14.79 2.03 3.25
N GLY A 169 -13.96 2.48 4.19
CA GLY A 169 -14.36 2.69 5.58
C GLY A 169 -15.52 3.67 5.72
N TYR A 170 -15.45 4.80 5.03
CA TYR A 170 -16.56 5.77 5.02
C TYR A 170 -17.83 5.15 4.44
N PHE A 171 -17.72 4.47 3.30
CA PHE A 171 -18.85 3.91 2.57
C PHE A 171 -19.55 2.75 3.30
N LEU A 172 -18.84 1.99 4.15
CA LEU A 172 -19.44 0.94 4.98
C LEU A 172 -20.52 1.48 5.92
N ILE A 173 -20.36 2.72 6.40
CA ILE A 173 -21.29 3.37 7.32
C ILE A 173 -22.24 4.31 6.57
N ALA A 174 -21.72 5.22 5.76
CA ALA A 174 -22.51 6.29 5.15
C ALA A 174 -23.54 5.76 4.13
N GLN A 175 -23.15 4.82 3.26
CA GLN A 175 -24.00 4.20 2.22
C GLN A 175 -24.81 5.19 1.35
N THR A 176 -24.37 6.45 1.23
CA THR A 176 -25.05 7.53 0.52
C THR A 176 -24.23 8.05 -0.67
N ALA A 177 -24.92 8.70 -1.61
CA ALA A 177 -24.31 9.38 -2.76
C ALA A 177 -24.75 10.85 -2.78
N ASN A 178 -24.17 11.64 -1.89
CA ASN A 178 -24.47 13.07 -1.68
C ASN A 178 -23.18 13.91 -1.73
N LEU A 179 -23.28 15.19 -1.33
CA LEU A 179 -22.13 16.10 -1.29
C LEU A 179 -21.02 15.61 -0.34
N ASP A 180 -21.37 14.88 0.71
CA ASP A 180 -20.40 14.34 1.66
C ASP A 180 -19.50 13.31 1.00
N LEU A 181 -20.02 12.55 0.02
CA LEU A 181 -19.21 11.65 -0.80
C LEU A 181 -18.17 12.41 -1.64
N LEU A 182 -18.52 13.59 -2.16
CA LEU A 182 -17.57 14.47 -2.84
C LEU A 182 -16.52 14.99 -1.87
N GLY A 183 -16.93 15.45 -0.69
CA GLY A 183 -15.99 15.87 0.36
C GLY A 183 -15.04 14.75 0.79
N MET A 184 -15.55 13.53 0.94
CA MET A 184 -14.76 12.33 1.23
C MET A 184 -13.79 11.97 0.10
N ALA A 185 -14.21 12.12 -1.17
CA ALA A 185 -13.33 11.90 -2.32
C ALA A 185 -12.17 12.91 -2.34
N ILE A 186 -12.44 14.19 -2.06
CA ILE A 186 -11.41 15.23 -1.94
C ILE A 186 -10.48 14.94 -0.75
N PHE A 187 -11.04 14.51 0.38
CA PHE A 187 -10.27 14.13 1.56
C PHE A 187 -9.34 12.95 1.29
N ALA A 188 -9.86 11.89 0.64
CA ALA A 188 -9.10 10.73 0.21
C ALA A 188 -7.97 11.10 -0.78
N LEU A 189 -8.24 12.00 -1.73
CA LEU A 189 -7.21 12.49 -2.64
C LEU A 189 -6.08 13.21 -1.89
N GLY A 190 -6.42 14.01 -0.86
CA GLY A 190 -5.43 14.62 0.03
C GLY A 190 -4.55 13.56 0.71
N MET A 191 -5.15 12.50 1.25
CA MET A 191 -4.40 11.38 1.85
C MET A 191 -3.53 10.63 0.82
N MET A 192 -4.01 10.46 -0.42
CA MET A 192 -3.22 9.85 -1.49
C MET A 192 -1.97 10.66 -1.81
N ILE A 193 -2.08 11.99 -1.87
CA ILE A 193 -0.94 12.89 -2.10
C ILE A 193 0.04 12.82 -0.93
N ASN A 194 -0.46 12.77 0.31
CA ASN A 194 0.38 12.60 1.49
C ASN A 194 1.13 11.27 1.47
N MET A 195 0.47 10.16 1.12
CA MET A 195 1.12 8.86 1.01
C MET A 195 2.21 8.85 -0.05
N SER A 196 1.97 9.46 -1.21
CA SER A 196 3.01 9.61 -2.24
C SER A 196 4.21 10.40 -1.72
N ALA A 197 3.99 11.43 -0.91
CA ALA A 197 5.06 12.19 -0.29
C ALA A 197 5.84 11.35 0.75
N LEU A 198 5.14 10.51 1.52
CA LEU A 198 5.74 9.59 2.49
C LEU A 198 6.53 8.48 1.80
N ASP A 199 6.02 7.91 0.70
CA ASP A 199 6.72 6.87 -0.06
C ASP A 199 8.03 7.41 -0.65
N ILE A 200 8.06 8.64 -1.18
CA ILE A 200 9.32 9.27 -1.62
C ILE A 200 10.37 9.28 -0.50
N LEU A 201 9.97 9.71 0.70
CA LEU A 201 10.87 9.72 1.86
C LEU A 201 11.30 8.30 2.26
N GLU A 202 10.38 7.35 2.26
CA GLU A 202 10.65 5.97 2.62
C GLU A 202 11.64 5.32 1.66
N GLN A 203 11.43 5.48 0.34
CA GLN A 203 12.30 4.94 -0.70
C GLN A 203 13.71 5.51 -0.61
N ASP A 204 13.84 6.84 -0.48
CA ASP A 204 15.16 7.48 -0.42
C ASP A 204 15.84 7.32 0.96
N ALA A 205 15.12 6.82 1.98
CA ALA A 205 15.69 6.43 3.27
C ALA A 205 16.00 4.93 3.39
N LYS A 206 15.58 4.09 2.43
CA LYS A 206 15.76 2.62 2.49
C LYS A 206 17.21 2.21 2.62
N ALA A 207 18.12 2.79 1.84
CA ALA A 207 19.54 2.42 1.89
C ALA A 207 20.16 2.68 3.27
N VAL A 208 19.86 3.84 3.88
CA VAL A 208 20.30 4.17 5.24
C VAL A 208 19.72 3.18 6.25
N ARG A 209 18.44 2.83 6.11
CA ARG A 209 17.78 1.83 6.97
C ARG A 209 18.45 0.46 6.86
N TYR A 210 18.72 -0.01 5.65
CA TYR A 210 19.39 -1.29 5.43
C TYR A 210 20.81 -1.30 6.00
N GLN A 211 21.55 -0.19 5.85
CA GLN A 211 22.87 -0.05 6.46
C GLN A 211 22.82 -0.12 7.99
N ILE A 212 21.88 0.57 8.65
CA ILE A 212 21.72 0.56 10.11
C ILE A 212 21.39 -0.84 10.64
N PHE A 213 20.57 -1.60 9.90
CA PHE A 213 20.17 -2.95 10.28
C PHE A 213 21.10 -4.05 9.75
N GLU A 214 22.21 -3.68 9.12
CA GLU A 214 23.16 -4.62 8.50
C GLU A 214 22.48 -5.58 7.49
N THR A 215 21.43 -5.12 6.82
CA THR A 215 20.72 -5.88 5.78
C THR A 215 21.50 -5.80 4.47
N PRO A 216 21.94 -6.93 3.89
CA PRO A 216 22.59 -6.92 2.59
C PRO A 216 21.69 -6.32 1.52
N SER A 217 22.18 -5.30 0.83
CA SER A 217 21.44 -4.57 -0.20
C SER A 217 22.38 -4.06 -1.30
N THR A 218 21.83 -3.90 -2.50
CA THR A 218 22.51 -3.35 -3.67
C THR A 218 22.39 -1.82 -3.80
N ARG A 219 21.71 -1.15 -2.86
CA ARG A 219 21.45 0.30 -2.93
C ARG A 219 22.68 1.14 -2.57
N ASP A 220 22.81 2.27 -3.26
CA ASP A 220 23.84 3.28 -3.01
C ASP A 220 23.35 4.30 -1.97
N VAL A 221 23.94 4.26 -0.77
CA VAL A 221 23.57 5.14 0.34
C VAL A 221 23.83 6.62 0.02
N GLU A 222 24.94 6.95 -0.65
CA GLU A 222 25.28 8.34 -0.94
C GLU A 222 24.32 8.92 -1.97
N ALA A 223 24.03 8.17 -3.03
CA ALA A 223 23.06 8.57 -4.04
C ALA A 223 21.64 8.72 -3.47
N ASP A 224 21.21 7.81 -2.58
CA ASP A 224 19.90 7.88 -1.93
C ASP A 224 19.77 9.13 -1.04
N VAL A 225 20.82 9.48 -0.27
CA VAL A 225 20.85 10.70 0.55
C VAL A 225 20.83 11.97 -0.31
N GLU A 226 21.55 11.99 -1.43
CA GLU A 226 21.51 13.12 -2.36
C GLU A 226 20.11 13.33 -2.96
N ARG A 227 19.43 12.25 -3.39
CA ARG A 227 18.06 12.31 -3.88
C ARG A 227 17.09 12.81 -2.81
N LEU A 228 17.22 12.33 -1.57
CA LEU A 228 16.42 12.78 -0.44
C LEU A 228 16.55 14.29 -0.21
N GLN A 229 17.78 14.81 -0.22
CA GLN A 229 18.05 16.24 -0.07
C GLN A 229 17.44 17.06 -1.21
N GLY A 230 17.55 16.57 -2.46
CA GLY A 230 16.96 17.22 -3.63
C GLY A 230 15.42 17.23 -3.60
N ARG A 231 14.80 16.20 -3.03
CA ARG A 231 13.33 16.02 -3.00
C ARG A 231 12.66 16.54 -1.72
N ALA A 232 13.41 16.93 -0.69
CA ALA A 232 12.85 17.40 0.57
C ALA A 232 11.83 18.55 0.38
N MET A 233 12.15 19.56 -0.44
CA MET A 233 11.22 20.66 -0.74
C MET A 233 9.97 20.18 -1.48
N GLN A 234 10.13 19.25 -2.42
CA GLN A 234 9.02 18.65 -3.14
C GLN A 234 8.06 17.95 -2.16
N VAL A 235 8.59 17.14 -1.25
CA VAL A 235 7.79 16.45 -0.21
C VAL A 235 7.02 17.45 0.66
N HIS A 236 7.64 18.55 1.08
CA HIS A 236 6.94 19.59 1.85
C HIS A 236 5.79 20.22 1.07
N VAL A 237 5.98 20.51 -0.22
CA VAL A 237 4.92 21.03 -1.09
C VAL A 237 3.77 20.04 -1.23
N HIS A 238 4.07 18.75 -1.45
CA HIS A 238 3.04 17.70 -1.53
C HIS A 238 2.24 17.60 -0.23
N ASN A 239 2.93 17.60 0.92
CA ASN A 239 2.26 17.58 2.22
C ASN A 239 1.37 18.80 2.43
N MET A 240 1.83 20.00 2.06
CA MET A 240 1.00 21.20 2.13
C MET A 240 -0.27 21.06 1.27
N ILE A 241 -0.14 20.62 0.02
CA ILE A 241 -1.28 20.39 -0.88
C ILE A 241 -2.22 19.33 -0.30
N ALA A 242 -1.66 18.24 0.23
CA ALA A 242 -2.42 17.17 0.87
C ALA A 242 -3.25 17.67 2.06
N PHE A 243 -2.65 18.45 2.96
CA PHE A 243 -3.36 19.02 4.11
C PHE A 243 -4.46 19.99 3.68
N TRP A 244 -4.24 20.80 2.66
CA TRP A 244 -5.29 21.64 2.08
C TRP A 244 -6.41 20.80 1.49
N GLY A 245 -6.09 19.75 0.72
CA GLY A 245 -7.08 18.82 0.17
C GLY A 245 -7.93 18.17 1.26
N MET A 246 -7.29 17.65 2.31
CA MET A 246 -7.99 17.09 3.47
C MET A 246 -8.87 18.14 4.16
N ALA A 247 -8.37 19.35 4.42
CA ALA A 247 -9.15 20.40 5.05
C ALA A 247 -10.37 20.83 4.22
N ILE A 248 -10.20 20.95 2.89
CA ILE A 248 -11.29 21.26 1.96
C ILE A 248 -12.32 20.13 1.96
N GLY A 249 -11.88 18.88 1.91
CA GLY A 249 -12.77 17.71 1.96
C GLY A 249 -13.64 17.72 3.22
N LEU A 250 -13.02 17.93 4.40
CA LEU A 250 -13.74 18.04 5.67
C LEU A 250 -14.70 19.24 5.69
N PHE A 251 -14.31 20.39 5.13
CA PHE A 251 -15.19 21.55 5.03
C PHE A 251 -16.40 21.27 4.14
N VAL A 252 -16.24 20.55 3.03
CA VAL A 252 -17.36 20.15 2.17
C VAL A 252 -18.29 19.16 2.88
N MET A 253 -17.75 18.22 3.67
CA MET A 253 -18.55 17.23 4.39
C MET A 253 -19.34 17.84 5.56
N PHE A 254 -18.75 18.74 6.32
CA PHE A 254 -19.32 19.19 7.60
C PHE A 254 -19.68 20.67 7.66
N GLY A 255 -19.30 21.45 6.66
CA GLY A 255 -19.45 22.90 6.63
C GLY A 255 -20.48 23.45 5.64
N LEU A 256 -20.98 22.61 4.72
CA LEU A 256 -21.99 22.94 3.71
C LEU A 256 -23.26 22.14 3.94
#